data_AF-A0A1G5H1H5-F1
#
_entry.id   AF-A0A1G5H1H5-F1
#
_cell.length_a   1.000
_cell.length_b   1.000
_cell.length_c   1.000
_cell.angle_alpha   90.00
_cell.angle_beta   90.00
_cell.angle_gamma   90.00
#
_symmetry.space_group_name_H-M   'P 1'
#
loop_
_entity.id
_entity.type
_entity.pdbx_description
1 polymer ?
#
loop_
_entity_poly.entity_id
_entity_poly.type
_entity_poly.pdbx_seq_one_letter_code
_entity_poly.pdbx_strand_id
1 'polypeptide(L)'
;MAENDKSPYGWSEGDGVSLYNKIKEDLKTAMKTKDSAARDTFRLIMGEYPKLTVAITLESGKKTTRVKNPDEITDEDLQNIIRSLVKSEKVVLEVQGEATSAYLELLQSYLPGMAGEAEIKAWIEANVDFSSVKSPMQAMGQVMKHFGKLADGNQVKEILKEMG
;
A
#
# COMPACT_ATOMS: atom_id res chain seq x y z
N MET A 1 22.71 4.82 23.92
CA MET A 1 23.32 4.48 22.63
C MET A 1 22.18 3.94 21.77
N ALA A 2 21.55 4.81 20.99
CA ALA A 2 20.40 4.45 20.18
C ALA A 2 20.94 3.94 18.84
N GLU A 3 21.24 2.64 18.78
CA GLU A 3 21.39 1.99 17.48
C GLU A 3 20.02 2.02 16.81
N ASN A 4 19.97 2.68 15.66
CA ASN A 4 18.79 2.86 14.85
C ASN A 4 18.41 1.47 14.31
N ASP A 5 17.58 0.75 15.06
CA ASP A 5 17.08 -0.60 14.80
C ASP A 5 16.16 -0.55 13.57
N LYS A 6 16.77 -0.52 12.38
CA LYS A 6 16.03 -0.74 11.15
C LYS A 6 15.52 -2.17 11.24
N SER A 7 14.19 -2.31 11.32
CA SER A 7 13.49 -3.59 11.17
C SER A 7 14.18 -4.41 10.07
N PRO A 8 14.47 -5.71 10.29
CA PRO A 8 15.08 -6.58 9.27
C PRO A 8 14.15 -6.83 8.07
N TYR A 9 12.95 -6.26 8.11
CA TYR A 9 11.86 -6.42 7.18
C TYR A 9 11.54 -5.08 6.49
N GLY A 10 10.94 -5.18 5.31
CA GLY A 10 10.49 -4.04 4.52
C GLY A 10 10.84 -4.21 3.05
N TRP A 11 10.24 -3.40 2.19
CA TRP A 11 10.41 -3.47 0.75
C TRP A 11 10.21 -2.11 0.10
N SER A 12 11.01 -1.81 -0.92
CA SER A 12 10.84 -0.68 -1.80
C SER A 12 10.86 -1.11 -3.28
N GLU A 13 10.14 -0.39 -4.14
CA GLU A 13 10.11 -0.64 -5.60
C GLU A 13 11.51 -0.57 -6.24
N GLY A 14 12.48 0.08 -5.60
CA GLY A 14 13.87 0.19 -6.04
C GLY A 14 14.78 -0.98 -5.68
N ASP A 15 14.32 -1.93 -4.86
CA ASP A 15 15.18 -3.00 -4.31
C ASP A 15 15.54 -4.08 -5.35
N GLY A 16 14.97 -4.04 -6.55
CA GLY A 16 15.25 -5.00 -7.62
C GLY A 16 14.67 -6.41 -7.39
N VAL A 17 13.91 -6.60 -6.32
CA VAL A 17 13.17 -7.83 -5.99
C VAL A 17 11.67 -7.53 -5.99
N SER A 18 10.85 -8.45 -6.50
CA SER A 18 9.39 -8.29 -6.40
C SER A 18 8.92 -8.41 -4.96
N LEU A 19 7.84 -7.71 -4.62
CA LEU A 19 7.22 -7.76 -3.29
C LEU A 19 6.81 -9.19 -2.92
N TYR A 20 6.36 -9.97 -3.91
CA TYR A 20 6.02 -11.38 -3.73
C TYR A 20 7.21 -12.21 -3.22
N ASN A 21 8.38 -12.05 -3.84
CA ASN A 21 9.59 -12.76 -3.44
C ASN A 21 10.12 -12.25 -2.10
N LYS A 22 10.07 -10.94 -1.88
CA LYS A 22 10.50 -10.33 -0.62
C LYS A 22 9.71 -10.83 0.58
N ILE A 23 8.38 -10.90 0.49
CA ILE A 23 7.53 -11.46 1.56
C ILE A 23 7.92 -12.92 1.88
N LYS A 24 8.23 -13.74 0.86
CA LYS A 24 8.68 -15.12 1.07
C LYS A 24 10.06 -15.20 1.73
N GLU A 25 10.98 -14.34 1.34
CA GLU A 25 12.32 -14.26 1.93
C GLU A 25 12.24 -13.84 3.40
N ASP A 26 11.45 -12.81 3.69
CA ASP A 26 11.28 -12.27 5.04
C ASP A 26 10.51 -13.25 5.95
N LEU A 27 9.55 -14.01 5.41
CA LEU A 27 8.96 -15.12 6.15
C LEU A 27 10.02 -16.17 6.55
N LYS A 28 10.93 -16.53 5.65
CA LYS A 28 12.02 -17.48 6.00
C LYS A 28 12.92 -16.89 7.07
N THR A 29 13.23 -15.60 7.00
CA THR A 29 14.01 -14.89 8.00
C THR A 29 13.31 -14.91 9.36
N ALA A 30 12.03 -14.52 9.42
CA ALA A 30 11.22 -14.52 10.64
C ALA A 30 11.13 -15.92 11.28
N MET A 31 11.00 -16.97 10.46
CA MET A 31 11.01 -18.35 10.95
C MET A 31 12.36 -18.75 11.55
N LYS A 32 13.48 -18.31 10.97
CA LYS A 32 14.84 -18.61 11.47
C LYS A 32 15.15 -17.85 12.75
N THR A 33 14.76 -16.58 12.83
CA THR A 33 14.96 -15.72 14.00
C THR A 33 13.93 -15.97 15.10
N LYS A 34 12.93 -16.83 14.85
CA LYS A 34 11.81 -17.15 15.75
C LYS A 34 10.96 -15.93 16.10
N ASP A 35 10.90 -14.96 15.20
CA ASP A 35 9.99 -13.83 15.28
C ASP A 35 8.58 -14.27 14.91
N SER A 36 7.78 -14.62 15.92
CA SER A 36 6.42 -15.10 15.72
C SER A 36 5.49 -14.02 15.17
N ALA A 37 5.67 -12.76 15.58
CA ALA A 37 4.80 -11.66 15.17
C ALA A 37 4.96 -11.37 13.67
N ALA A 38 6.21 -11.25 13.19
CA ALA A 38 6.46 -11.04 11.77
C ALA A 38 6.06 -12.26 10.94
N ARG A 39 6.38 -13.47 11.41
CA ARG A 39 6.00 -14.72 10.74
C ARG A 39 4.50 -14.83 10.54
N ASP A 40 3.72 -14.55 11.57
CA ASP A 40 2.27 -14.67 11.52
C ASP A 40 1.65 -13.56 10.64
N THR A 41 2.25 -12.37 10.65
CA THR A 41 1.93 -11.29 9.69
C THR A 41 2.14 -11.70 8.24
N PHE A 42 3.32 -12.25 7.89
CA PHE A 42 3.59 -12.70 6.52
C PHE A 42 2.66 -13.83 6.09
N ARG A 43 2.33 -14.76 6.99
CA ARG A 43 1.35 -15.82 6.70
C ARG A 43 -0.04 -15.28 6.49
N LEU A 44 -0.44 -14.25 7.23
CA LEU A 44 -1.72 -13.58 7.03
C LEU A 44 -1.78 -12.94 5.63
N ILE A 45 -0.73 -12.21 5.22
CA ILE A 45 -0.63 -11.64 3.86
C ILE A 45 -0.71 -12.74 2.80
N MET A 46 0.05 -13.84 2.95
CA MET A 46 0.02 -14.96 2.02
C MET A 46 -1.33 -15.69 1.99
N GLY A 47 -2.06 -15.69 3.11
CA GLY A 47 -3.41 -16.25 3.22
C GLY A 47 -4.45 -15.50 2.38
N GLU A 48 -4.16 -14.26 1.97
CA GLU A 48 -5.02 -13.45 1.12
C GLU A 48 -4.83 -13.72 -0.38
N TYR A 49 -3.74 -14.40 -0.77
CA TYR A 49 -3.42 -14.68 -2.19
C TYR A 49 -4.52 -15.42 -2.96
N PRO A 50 -5.27 -16.39 -2.37
CA PRO A 50 -6.37 -17.05 -3.08
C PRO A 50 -7.50 -16.10 -3.53
N LYS A 51 -7.59 -14.89 -2.97
CA LYS A 51 -8.57 -13.87 -3.39
C LYS A 51 -8.14 -13.16 -4.68
N LEU A 52 -6.86 -13.24 -5.04
CA LEU A 52 -6.34 -12.69 -6.29
C LEU A 52 -6.73 -13.62 -7.45
N THR A 53 -7.64 -13.14 -8.30
CA THR A 53 -8.18 -13.94 -9.41
C THR A 53 -8.04 -13.23 -10.75
N VAL A 54 -8.05 -14.02 -11.82
CA VAL A 54 -8.10 -13.57 -13.21
C VAL A 54 -9.32 -14.16 -13.91
N ALA A 55 -9.92 -13.35 -14.78
CA ALA A 55 -11.03 -13.79 -15.60
C ALA A 55 -10.56 -14.77 -16.67
N ILE A 56 -11.32 -15.84 -16.87
CA ILE A 56 -11.09 -16.84 -17.89
C ILE A 56 -12.39 -17.14 -18.63
N THR A 57 -12.27 -17.65 -19.85
CA THR A 57 -13.40 -18.15 -20.63
C THR A 57 -13.20 -19.65 -20.83
N LEU A 58 -14.19 -20.45 -20.42
CA LEU A 58 -14.17 -21.90 -20.61
C LEU A 58 -14.39 -22.26 -22.08
N GLU A 59 -14.09 -23.50 -22.47
CA GLU A 59 -14.35 -24.01 -23.82
C GLU A 59 -15.84 -23.92 -24.21
N SER A 60 -16.74 -23.95 -23.22
CA SER A 60 -18.18 -23.73 -23.39
C SER A 60 -18.59 -22.27 -23.64
N GLY A 61 -17.64 -21.33 -23.67
CA GLY A 61 -17.88 -19.89 -23.80
C GLY A 61 -18.30 -19.19 -22.49
N LYS A 62 -18.47 -19.93 -21.39
CA LYS A 62 -18.83 -19.36 -20.09
C LYS A 62 -17.65 -18.61 -19.46
N LYS A 63 -17.88 -17.35 -19.07
CA LYS A 63 -16.92 -16.55 -18.29
C LYS A 63 -16.93 -17.00 -16.82
N THR A 64 -15.75 -17.21 -16.26
CA THR A 64 -15.54 -17.51 -14.83
C THR A 64 -14.21 -16.90 -14.38
N THR A 65 -13.80 -17.12 -13.13
CA THR A 65 -12.49 -16.72 -12.63
C THR A 65 -11.68 -17.94 -12.19
N ARG A 66 -10.36 -17.77 -12.14
CA ARG A 66 -9.42 -18.67 -11.46
C ARG A 66 -8.45 -17.87 -10.60
N VAL A 67 -7.81 -18.52 -9.65
CA VAL A 67 -6.74 -17.90 -8.83
C VAL A 67 -5.54 -17.54 -9.72
N LYS A 68 -4.89 -16.40 -9.43
CA LYS A 68 -3.63 -16.00 -10.04
C LYS A 68 -2.50 -16.96 -9.67
N ASN A 69 -1.69 -17.32 -10.64
CA ASN A 69 -0.42 -18.00 -10.40
C ASN A 69 0.60 -17.00 -9.81
N PRO A 70 1.66 -17.46 -9.12
CA PRO A 70 2.72 -16.60 -8.59
C PRO A 70 3.24 -15.57 -9.59
N ASP A 71 3.44 -15.96 -10.85
CA ASP A 71 3.98 -15.09 -11.90
C ASP A 71 2.97 -14.04 -12.40
N GLU A 72 1.69 -14.18 -12.07
CA GLU A 72 0.61 -13.24 -12.41
C GLU A 72 0.31 -12.25 -11.27
N ILE A 73 0.85 -12.49 -10.07
CA ILE A 73 0.66 -11.63 -8.91
C ILE A 73 1.60 -10.43 -9.04
N THR A 74 1.03 -9.24 -9.16
CA THR A 74 1.81 -8.00 -9.28
C THR A 74 2.11 -7.41 -7.91
N ASP A 75 3.12 -6.54 -7.84
CA ASP A 75 3.41 -5.81 -6.60
C ASP A 75 2.20 -4.96 -6.17
N GLU A 76 1.44 -4.40 -7.13
CA GLU A 76 0.22 -3.65 -6.82
C GLU A 76 -0.86 -4.53 -6.18
N ASP A 77 -1.06 -5.77 -6.64
CA ASP A 77 -2.00 -6.72 -6.03
C ASP A 77 -1.67 -6.90 -4.54
N LEU A 78 -0.39 -7.08 -4.22
CA LEU A 78 0.09 -7.31 -2.87
C LEU A 78 0.03 -6.05 -2.01
N GLN A 79 0.41 -4.90 -2.56
CA GLN A 79 0.24 -3.61 -1.88
C GLN A 79 -1.24 -3.35 -1.58
N ASN A 80 -2.18 -3.78 -2.42
CA ASN A 80 -3.62 -3.65 -2.15
C ASN A 80 -4.09 -4.52 -1.00
N ILE A 81 -3.60 -5.76 -0.91
CA ILE A 81 -3.83 -6.64 0.24
C ILE A 81 -3.31 -5.97 1.51
N ILE A 82 -2.04 -5.53 1.50
CA ILE A 82 -1.39 -4.90 2.65
C ILE A 82 -2.14 -3.62 3.07
N ARG A 83 -2.55 -2.77 2.12
CA ARG A 83 -3.39 -1.59 2.41
C ARG A 83 -4.72 -1.96 3.06
N SER A 84 -5.36 -3.05 2.62
CA SER A 84 -6.59 -3.53 3.25
C SER A 84 -6.36 -3.98 4.68
N LEU A 85 -5.25 -4.67 4.96
CA LEU A 85 -4.86 -5.08 6.31
C LEU A 85 -4.55 -3.87 7.21
N VAL A 86 -3.81 -2.89 6.70
CA VAL A 86 -3.54 -1.60 7.38
C VAL A 86 -4.84 -0.90 7.76
N LYS A 87 -5.82 -0.87 6.85
CA LYS A 87 -7.13 -0.25 7.12
C LYS A 87 -7.86 -0.99 8.24
N SER A 88 -7.91 -2.31 8.19
CA SER A 88 -8.55 -3.12 9.23
C SER A 88 -7.89 -2.92 10.60
N GLU A 89 -6.56 -2.89 10.64
CA GLU A 89 -5.80 -2.67 11.88
C GLU A 89 -6.06 -1.29 12.47
N LYS A 90 -6.08 -0.24 11.66
CA LYS A 90 -6.40 1.12 12.13
C LYS A 90 -7.78 1.20 12.81
N VAL A 91 -8.78 0.47 12.29
CA VAL A 91 -10.11 0.40 12.92
C VAL A 91 -10.04 -0.30 14.28
N VAL A 92 -9.25 -1.37 14.41
CA VAL A 92 -9.06 -2.08 15.68
C VAL A 92 -8.37 -1.17 16.70
N LEU A 93 -7.30 -0.48 16.29
CA LEU A 93 -6.55 0.44 17.14
C LEU A 93 -7.39 1.63 17.61
N GLU A 94 -8.24 2.18 16.74
CA GLU A 94 -9.19 3.23 17.11
C GLU A 94 -10.13 2.78 18.23
N VAL A 95 -10.66 1.54 18.14
CA VAL A 95 -11.51 0.95 19.19
C VAL A 95 -10.73 0.72 20.50
N GLN A 96 -9.45 0.37 20.39
CA GLN A 96 -8.57 0.16 21.54
C GLN A 96 -8.03 1.48 22.15
N GLY A 97 -8.18 2.61 21.44
CA GLY A 97 -7.58 3.88 21.83
C GLY A 97 -6.05 3.92 21.64
N GLU A 98 -5.50 3.06 20.79
CA GLU A 98 -4.08 2.99 20.46
C GLU A 98 -3.79 3.70 19.13
N ALA A 99 -2.59 4.28 19.01
CA ALA A 99 -2.21 5.01 17.79
C ALA A 99 -1.43 4.14 16.79
N THR A 100 -0.72 3.13 17.29
CA THR A 100 0.16 2.26 16.48
C THR A 100 0.25 0.87 17.09
N SER A 101 0.66 -0.10 16.28
CA SER A 101 1.03 -1.44 16.71
C SER A 101 2.23 -1.93 15.91
N ALA A 102 3.00 -2.87 16.45
CA ALA A 102 4.11 -3.50 15.72
C ALA A 102 3.63 -4.16 14.41
N TYR A 103 2.39 -4.64 14.38
CA TYR A 103 1.76 -5.19 13.18
C TYR A 103 1.49 -4.09 12.14
N LEU A 104 0.93 -2.94 12.55
CA LEU A 104 0.72 -1.79 11.67
C LEU A 104 2.03 -1.28 11.06
N GLU A 105 3.06 -1.10 11.88
CA GLU A 105 4.38 -0.63 11.45
C GLU A 105 5.04 -1.61 10.47
N LEU A 106 4.95 -2.91 10.76
CA LEU A 106 5.46 -3.94 9.86
C LEU A 106 4.74 -3.89 8.51
N LEU A 107 3.41 -3.81 8.48
CA LEU A 107 2.68 -3.69 7.21
C LEU A 107 3.08 -2.45 6.41
N GLN A 108 3.24 -1.30 7.08
CA GLN A 108 3.62 -0.04 6.44
C GLN A 108 5.01 -0.09 5.83
N SER A 109 5.94 -0.90 6.38
CA SER A 109 7.29 -1.06 5.84
C SER A 109 7.34 -1.72 4.44
N TYR A 110 6.22 -2.27 3.96
CA TYR A 110 6.08 -2.88 2.62
C TYR A 110 5.23 -2.03 1.66
N LEU A 111 4.77 -0.86 2.09
CA LEU A 111 4.06 0.07 1.23
C LEU A 111 4.99 1.22 0.86
N PRO A 112 4.86 1.78 -0.36
CA PRO A 112 5.51 3.05 -0.66
C PRO A 112 5.01 4.10 0.33
N GLY A 113 5.91 4.98 0.77
CA GLY A 113 5.56 6.07 1.68
C GLY A 113 4.42 6.91 1.12
N MET A 114 3.50 7.33 1.99
CA MET A 114 2.47 8.28 1.56
C MET A 114 3.13 9.60 1.18
N ALA A 115 2.65 10.19 0.09
CA ALA A 115 3.08 11.50 -0.34
C ALA A 115 2.79 12.52 0.77
N GLY A 116 3.84 13.19 1.22
CA GLY A 116 3.73 14.23 2.23
C GLY A 116 3.01 15.45 1.67
N GLU A 117 2.56 16.34 2.57
CA GLU A 117 1.90 17.58 2.16
C GLU A 117 2.77 18.42 1.22
N ALA A 118 4.07 18.55 1.54
CA ALA A 118 5.02 19.30 0.73
C ALA A 118 5.22 18.70 -0.68
N GLU A 119 5.24 17.37 -0.78
CA GLU A 119 5.38 16.66 -2.06
C GLU A 119 4.14 16.85 -2.93
N ILE A 120 2.95 16.74 -2.33
CA ILE A 120 1.67 16.98 -3.01
C ILE A 120 1.60 18.45 -3.47
N LYS A 121 1.95 19.42 -2.61
CA LYS A 121 1.99 20.86 -2.95
C LYS A 121 2.93 21.13 -4.11
N ALA A 122 4.19 20.66 -4.03
CA ALA A 122 5.18 20.87 -5.08
C ALA A 122 4.72 20.29 -6.43
N TRP A 123 4.09 19.12 -6.43
CA TRP A 123 3.56 18.53 -7.65
C TRP A 123 2.40 19.35 -8.23
N ILE A 124 1.48 19.82 -7.38
CA ILE A 124 0.35 20.66 -7.80
C ILE A 124 0.87 21.94 -8.46
N GLU A 125 1.79 22.67 -7.82
CA GLU A 125 2.36 23.92 -8.37
C GLU A 125 3.02 23.71 -9.74
N ALA A 126 3.66 22.55 -9.94
CA ALA A 126 4.34 22.24 -11.19
C ALA A 126 3.40 21.74 -12.31
N ASN A 127 2.22 21.19 -11.98
CA ASN A 127 1.40 20.45 -12.94
C ASN A 127 -0.05 20.93 -13.08
N VAL A 128 -0.53 21.79 -12.18
CA VAL A 128 -1.91 22.29 -12.16
C VAL A 128 -1.91 23.78 -12.43
N ASP A 129 -2.57 24.19 -13.51
CA ASP A 129 -2.81 25.61 -13.79
C ASP A 129 -4.15 26.05 -13.17
N PHE A 130 -4.06 26.66 -11.98
CA PHE A 130 -5.24 27.17 -11.27
C PHE A 130 -5.98 28.29 -12.01
N SER A 131 -5.34 28.98 -12.96
CA SER A 131 -6.00 30.03 -13.76
C SER A 131 -7.02 29.46 -14.76
N SER A 132 -6.87 28.17 -15.11
CA SER A 132 -7.71 27.47 -16.08
C SER A 132 -8.94 26.78 -15.46
N VAL A 133 -9.01 26.70 -14.13
CA VAL A 133 -10.05 25.98 -13.39
C VAL A 133 -10.95 26.92 -12.60
N LYS A 134 -12.25 26.59 -12.53
CA LYS A 134 -13.25 27.41 -11.81
C LYS A 134 -13.20 27.23 -10.29
N SER A 135 -12.56 26.15 -9.83
CA SER A 135 -12.39 25.83 -8.42
C SER A 135 -11.16 24.94 -8.26
N PRO A 136 -10.36 25.11 -7.19
CA PRO A 136 -9.21 24.25 -6.91
C PRO A 136 -9.58 22.76 -6.82
N MET A 137 -10.81 22.44 -6.44
CA MET A 137 -11.32 21.06 -6.39
C MET A 137 -11.34 20.37 -7.76
N GLN A 138 -11.32 21.11 -8.87
CA GLN A 138 -11.26 20.50 -10.20
C GLN A 138 -9.92 19.80 -10.47
N ALA A 139 -8.85 20.21 -9.77
CA ALA A 139 -7.55 19.55 -9.84
C ALA A 139 -7.49 18.22 -9.10
N MET A 140 -8.48 17.91 -8.24
CA MET A 140 -8.52 16.68 -7.43
C MET A 140 -8.31 15.42 -8.27
N GLY A 141 -8.99 15.31 -9.42
CA GLY A 141 -8.87 14.14 -10.29
C GLY A 141 -7.46 13.99 -10.87
N GLN A 142 -6.77 15.09 -11.16
CA GLN A 142 -5.43 15.09 -11.72
C GLN A 142 -4.39 14.68 -10.66
N VAL A 143 -4.52 15.23 -9.45
CA VAL A 143 -3.65 14.92 -8.31
C VAL A 143 -3.83 13.46 -7.88
N MET A 144 -5.08 13.01 -7.72
CA MET A 144 -5.39 11.61 -7.39
C MET A 144 -5.00 10.64 -8.51
N LYS A 145 -4.94 11.07 -9.77
CA LYS A 145 -4.42 10.24 -10.87
C LYS A 145 -2.90 10.06 -10.79
N HIS A 146 -2.17 11.07 -10.32
CA HIS A 146 -0.72 10.99 -10.15
C HIS A 146 -0.34 10.20 -8.91
N PHE A 147 -0.85 10.59 -7.73
CA PHE A 147 -0.49 9.95 -6.47
C PHE A 147 -1.30 8.67 -6.19
N GLY A 148 -2.48 8.51 -6.78
CA GLY A 148 -3.29 7.30 -6.64
C GLY A 148 -3.58 6.96 -5.17
N LYS A 149 -3.09 5.80 -4.75
CA LYS A 149 -3.24 5.27 -3.39
C LYS A 149 -2.15 5.76 -2.42
N LEU A 150 -1.22 6.59 -2.91
CA LEU A 150 -0.12 7.15 -2.13
C LEU A 150 -0.45 8.51 -1.52
N ALA A 151 -1.60 9.10 -1.84
CA ALA A 151 -2.07 10.32 -1.18
C ALA A 151 -3.40 10.08 -0.45
N ASP A 152 -3.56 10.71 0.70
CA ASP A 152 -4.85 10.74 1.40
C ASP A 152 -5.78 11.76 0.74
N GLY A 153 -6.99 11.34 0.36
CA GLY A 153 -7.93 12.20 -0.35
C GLY A 153 -8.43 13.39 0.48
N ASN A 154 -8.50 13.26 1.81
CA ASN A 154 -8.84 14.40 2.66
C ASN A 154 -7.68 15.38 2.74
N GLN A 155 -6.45 14.88 2.86
CA GLN A 155 -5.25 15.71 2.83
C GLN A 155 -5.13 16.49 1.51
N VAL A 156 -5.28 15.82 0.36
CA VAL A 156 -5.27 16.49 -0.96
C VAL A 156 -6.35 17.55 -1.04
N LYS A 157 -7.54 17.26 -0.52
CA LYS A 157 -8.65 18.21 -0.49
C LYS A 157 -8.34 19.44 0.35
N GLU A 158 -7.74 19.30 1.53
CA GLU A 158 -7.36 20.46 2.34
C GLU A 158 -6.24 21.27 1.67
N ILE A 159 -5.23 20.62 1.10
CA ILE A 159 -4.16 21.29 0.33
C ILE A 159 -4.74 22.13 -0.82
N LEU A 160 -5.65 21.54 -1.61
CA LEU A 160 -6.25 22.25 -2.73
C LEU A 160 -7.09 23.46 -2.29
N LYS A 161 -7.74 23.41 -1.12
CA LYS A 161 -8.46 24.58 -0.57
C LYS A 161 -7.52 25.67 -0.09
N GLU A 162 -6.35 25.32 0.43
CA GLU A 162 -5.35 26.30 0.87
C GLU A 162 -4.70 27.02 -0.32
N MET A 163 -4.57 26.33 -1.45
CA MET A 163 -3.80 26.81 -2.61
C MET A 163 -4.58 27.65 -3.63
N GLY A 164 -5.90 27.77 -3.55
CA GLY A 164 -6.66 28.61 -4.48
C GLY A 164 -7.83 29.33 -3.86
#